data_AF-A0A4R6V2E9-F1
#
_entry.id   AF-A0A4R6V2E9-F1
#
_cell.length_a   1.000
_cell.length_b   1.000
_cell.length_c   1.000
_cell.angle_alpha   90.00
_cell.angle_beta   90.00
_cell.angle_gamma   90.00
#
_symmetry.space_group_name_H-M   'P 1'
#
loop_
_entity.id
_entity.type
_entity.pdbx_description
1 polymer ?
#
loop_
_entity_poly.entity_id
_entity_poly.type
_entity_poly.pdbx_seq_one_letter_code
_entity_poly.pdbx_strand_id
1 'polypeptide(L)' 'MASEDKTDNKIQELKGKAKESVGKAVGNESLEAEGKKDQTVGSLKNAGEKVKDAFRD' A
#
# COMPACT_ATOMS: atom_id res chain seq x y z
N MET A 1 -7.98 -19.76 1.26
CA MET A 1 -7.68 -18.84 2.38
C MET A 1 -6.27 -18.24 2.31
N ALA A 2 -5.16 -18.97 2.09
CA ALA A 2 -3.83 -18.32 2.01
C ALA A 2 -3.52 -17.52 0.71
N SER A 3 -4.32 -17.70 -0.35
CA SER A 3 -4.12 -17.01 -1.63
C SER A 3 -4.80 -15.64 -1.71
N GLU A 4 -5.84 -15.40 -0.89
CA GLU A 4 -6.58 -14.13 -0.86
C GLU A 4 -5.77 -13.04 -0.14
N ASP A 5 -5.20 -13.30 1.04
CA ASP A 5 -4.42 -12.29 1.80
C ASP A 5 -3.19 -11.74 1.08
N LYS A 6 -2.46 -12.59 0.35
CA LYS A 6 -1.32 -12.14 -0.48
C LYS A 6 -1.77 -11.37 -1.70
N THR A 7 -2.97 -11.69 -2.21
CA THR A 7 -3.54 -11.02 -3.38
C THR A 7 -4.06 -9.64 -2.97
N ASP A 8 -4.72 -9.51 -1.83
CA ASP A 8 -5.25 -8.24 -1.32
C ASP A 8 -4.14 -7.19 -1.07
N ASN A 9 -3.05 -7.57 -0.42
CA ASN A 9 -1.91 -6.66 -0.23
C ASN A 9 -1.33 -6.18 -1.57
N LYS A 10 -1.22 -7.10 -2.53
CA LYS A 10 -0.65 -6.80 -3.85
C LYS A 10 -1.61 -5.98 -4.72
N ILE A 11 -2.92 -6.21 -4.57
CA ILE A 11 -3.98 -5.40 -5.19
C ILE A 11 -3.98 -3.99 -4.61
N GLN A 12 -3.85 -3.82 -3.29
CA GLN A 12 -3.75 -2.51 -2.66
C GLN A 12 -2.52 -1.75 -3.16
N GLU A 13 -1.37 -2.42 -3.26
CA GLU A 13 -0.14 -1.80 -3.80
C GLU A 13 -0.28 -1.39 -5.27
N LEU A 14 -0.90 -2.26 -6.09
CA LEU A 14 -1.22 -1.96 -7.49
C LEU A 14 -2.21 -0.80 -7.62
N LYS A 15 -3.22 -0.74 -6.76
CA LYS A 15 -4.24 0.32 -6.74
C LYS A 15 -3.62 1.66 -6.35
N GLY A 16 -2.71 1.67 -5.37
CA GLY A 16 -1.94 2.85 -4.98
C GLY A 16 -1.05 3.37 -6.11
N LYS A 17 -0.29 2.50 -6.77
CA LYS A 17 0.53 2.86 -7.95
C LYS A 17 -0.31 3.33 -9.13
N ALA A 18 -1.48 2.73 -9.33
CA ALA A 18 -2.42 3.16 -10.37
C ALA A 18 -2.96 4.56 -10.07
N LYS A 19 -3.39 4.84 -8.83
CA LYS A 19 -3.82 6.19 -8.42
C LYS A 19 -2.70 7.21 -8.59
N GLU A 20 -1.47 6.87 -8.22
CA GLU A 20 -0.31 7.75 -8.41
C GLU A 20 -0.07 8.05 -9.89
N SER A 21 -0.01 7.01 -10.72
CA SER A 21 0.28 7.15 -12.15
C SER A 21 -0.84 7.91 -12.88
N VAL A 22 -2.10 7.61 -12.57
CA VAL A 22 -3.25 8.30 -13.14
C VAL A 22 -3.29 9.74 -12.67
N GLY A 23 -3.12 9.99 -11.36
CA GLY A 23 -3.06 11.34 -10.79
C GLY A 23 -1.97 12.18 -11.45
N LYS A 24 -0.77 11.62 -11.65
CA LYS A 24 0.33 12.29 -12.34
C LYS A 24 0.03 12.54 -13.82
N ALA A 25 -0.62 11.60 -14.50
CA ALA A 25 -0.97 11.73 -15.91
C ALA A 25 -2.07 12.76 -16.16
N VAL A 26 -3.04 12.90 -15.25
CA VAL A 26 -4.14 13.87 -15.36
C VAL A 26 -3.89 15.18 -14.59
N GLY A 27 -2.73 15.32 -13.94
CA GLY A 27 -2.41 16.49 -13.11
C GLY A 27 -3.26 16.61 -11.83
N ASN A 28 -3.81 15.51 -11.34
CA ASN A 28 -4.62 15.46 -10.13
C ASN A 28 -3.76 15.09 -8.92
N GLU A 29 -3.35 16.13 -8.20
CA GLU A 29 -2.56 16.08 -6.97
C GLU A 29 -3.20 15.26 -5.84
N SER A 30 -4.53 15.23 -5.74
CA SER A 30 -5.24 14.40 -4.75
C SER A 30 -5.05 12.90 -5.01
N LEU A 31 -5.19 12.47 -6.26
CA LEU A 31 -4.96 11.08 -6.66
C LEU A 31 -3.50 10.65 -6.46
N GLU A 32 -2.55 11.53 -6.78
CA GLU A 32 -1.13 11.29 -6.51
C GLU A 32 -0.86 11.14 -5.00
N ALA A 33 -1.39 12.06 -4.20
CA ALA A 33 -1.22 12.04 -2.75
C ALA A 33 -1.88 10.82 -2.09
N GLU A 34 -3.04 10.39 -2.56
CA GLU A 34 -3.69 9.15 -2.09
C GLU A 34 -2.83 7.92 -2.39
N GLY A 35 -2.32 7.79 -3.62
CA GLY A 35 -1.45 6.66 -4.01
C GLY A 35 -0.19 6.56 -3.14
N LYS A 36 0.48 7.68 -2.90
CA LYS A 36 1.66 7.76 -2.02
C LYS A 36 1.33 7.45 -0.55
N LYS A 37 0.19 7.94 -0.06
CA LYS A 37 -0.27 7.67 1.31
C LYS A 37 -0.55 6.17 1.50
N ASP A 38 -1.27 5.55 0.57
CA ASP A 38 -1.56 4.11 0.59
C ASP A 38 -0.28 3.27 0.65
N GLN A 39 0.73 3.59 -0.18
CA GLN A 39 2.02 2.89 -0.15
C GLN A 39 2.78 3.07 1.17
N THR A 40 2.77 4.29 1.72
CA THR A 40 3.47 4.60 2.96
C THR A 40 2.82 3.87 4.14
N VAL A 41 1.48 3.93 4.24
CA VAL A 41 0.72 3.23 5.28
C VAL A 41 0.90 1.72 5.17
N GLY A 42 0.83 1.15 3.96
CA GLY A 42 1.06 -0.27 3.75
C GLY A 42 2.46 -0.71 4.19
N SER A 43 3.49 0.05 3.82
CA SER A 43 4.88 -0.22 4.22
C SER A 43 5.08 -0.12 5.73
N LEU A 44 4.50 0.92 6.36
CA LEU A 44 4.57 1.14 7.80
C LEU A 44 3.86 0.02 8.57
N LYS A 45 2.69 -0.40 8.10
CA LYS A 45 1.91 -1.48 8.71
C LYS A 45 2.68 -2.80 8.64
N ASN A 46 3.24 -3.13 7.47
CA ASN A 46 4.00 -4.36 7.28
C ASN A 46 5.30 -4.38 8.09
N ALA A 47 5.98 -3.23 8.21
CA ALA A 47 7.15 -3.09 9.09
C ALA A 47 6.77 -3.21 10.57
N GLY A 48 5.68 -2.55 10.99
CA GLY A 48 5.17 -2.62 12.35
C GLY A 48 4.72 -4.02 12.75
N GLU A 49 4.06 -4.75 11.86
CA GLU A 49 3.69 -6.16 12.09
C GLU A 49 4.92 -7.04 12.22
N LYS A 50 5.92 -6.92 11.34
CA LYS A 50 7.19 -7.67 11.49
C LYS A 50 7.91 -7.40 12.80
N VAL A 51 7.96 -6.13 13.22
CA VAL A 51 8.57 -5.75 14.49
C VAL A 51 7.78 -6.37 15.64
N LYS A 52 6.45 -6.22 15.64
CA LYS A 52 5.59 -6.76 16.71
C LYS A 52 5.65 -8.29 16.80
N ASP A 53 5.76 -8.98 15.66
CA ASP A 53 5.91 -10.43 15.58
C ASP A 53 7.25 -10.88 16.18
N ALA A 54 8.35 -10.20 15.82
CA ALA A 54 9.69 -10.47 16.36
C ALA A 54 9.85 -10.18 17.87
N PHE A 55 8.96 -9.36 18.45
CA PHE A 55 8.91 -9.09 19.89
C PHE A 55 7.88 -9.96 20.64
N ARG A 56 7.06 -10.72 19.91
CA ARG A 56 6.05 -11.63 20.49
C ARG A 56 6.50 -13.09 20.53
N ASP A 57 7.62 -13.43 19.91
CA ASP A 57 8.30 -14.74 19.98
C ASP A 57 9.34 -14.77 21.10
#